data_AF-J2AUX2-F1
#
_entry.id   AF-J2AUX2-F1
#
_cell.length_a   1.000
_cell.length_b   1.000
_cell.length_c   1.000
_cell.angle_alpha   90.00
_cell.angle_beta   90.00
_cell.angle_gamma   90.00
#
_symmetry.space_group_name_H-M   'P 1'
#
loop_
_entity.id
_entity.type
_entity.pdbx_description
1 polymer ?
#
loop_
_entity_poly.entity_id
_entity_poly.type
_entity_poly.pdbx_seq_one_letter_code
_entity_poly.pdbx_strand_id
1 'polypeptide(L)' 'MFHTLMIVLYGAVAAIALGVTLLEGWVNHDRWTVHRIAGLIACILWPLPLAFFVLHGSFSRLAARLS' A
#
# COMPACT_ATOMS: atom_id res chain seq x y z
N MET A 1 -15.51 -5.36 -12.18
CA MET A 1 -15.72 -4.10 -11.41
C MET A 1 -15.32 -4.25 -9.93
N PHE A 2 -15.78 -5.28 -9.22
CA PHE A 2 -15.43 -5.49 -7.79
C PHE A 2 -13.92 -5.55 -7.48
N HIS A 3 -13.13 -6.29 -8.25
CA HIS A 3 -11.68 -6.39 -8.04
C HIS A 3 -10.95 -5.05 -8.18
N THR A 4 -11.28 -4.27 -9.20
CA THR A 4 -10.71 -2.94 -9.43
C THR A 4 -11.07 -1.99 -8.27
N LEU A 5 -12.32 -2.04 -7.81
CA LEU A 5 -12.77 -1.27 -6.66
C LEU A 5 -11.98 -1.64 -5.39
N MET A 6 -11.78 -2.93 -5.13
CA MET A 6 -10.99 -3.39 -3.98
C MET A 6 -9.54 -2.92 -4.04
N ILE A 7 -8.91 -2.98 -5.23
CA ILE A 7 -7.54 -2.48 -5.43
C ILE A 7 -7.45 -0.98 -5.13
N VAL A 8 -8.39 -0.20 -5.66
CA VAL A 8 -8.43 1.25 -5.45
C VAL A 8 -8.64 1.58 -3.97
N LEU A 9 -9.59 0.91 -3.30
CA LEU A 9 -9.85 1.14 -1.88
C LEU A 9 -8.65 0.78 -1.00
N TYR A 10 -7.98 -0.34 -1.27
CA TYR A 10 -6.80 -0.74 -0.52
C TYR A 10 -5.65 0.27 -0.68
N GLY A 11 -5.43 0.74 -1.91
CA GLY A 11 -4.42 1.76 -2.21
C GLY A 11 -4.78 3.12 -1.58
N ALA A 12 -6.06 3.51 -1.62
CA ALA A 12 -6.54 4.75 -1.04
C ALA A 12 -6.34 4.78 0.49
N VAL A 13 -6.65 3.68 1.19
CA VAL A 13 -6.42 3.56 2.63
C VAL A 13 -4.93 3.72 2.96
N ALA A 14 -4.04 3.05 2.20
CA ALA A 14 -2.60 3.19 2.39
C ALA A 14 -2.12 4.63 2.15
N ALA A 15 -2.62 5.30 1.11
CA ALA A 15 -2.26 6.68 0.79
C ALA A 15 -2.75 7.67 1.86
N ILE A 16 -3.98 7.50 2.36
CA ILE A 16 -4.55 8.34 3.43
C ILE A 16 -3.75 8.15 4.71
N ALA A 17 -3.48 6.90 5.12
CA ALA A 17 -2.71 6.60 6.33
C ALA A 17 -1.28 7.16 6.26
N LEU A 18 -0.63 7.06 5.09
CA LEU A 18 0.68 7.66 4.84
C LEU A 18 0.61 9.19 4.94
N GLY A 19 -0.39 9.80 4.32
CA GLY A 19 -0.62 11.25 4.39
C GLY A 19 -0.81 11.76 5.81
N VAL A 20 -1.62 11.07 6.63
CA VAL A 20 -1.81 11.40 8.05
C VAL A 20 -0.50 11.26 8.83
N THR A 21 0.25 10.18 8.60
CA THR A 21 1.53 9.94 9.29
C THR A 21 2.58 11.02 8.95
N LEU A 22 2.60 11.50 7.70
CA LEU A 22 3.45 12.62 7.28
C LEU A 22 2.99 13.95 7.89
N LEU A 23 1.67 14.20 7.92
CA LEU A 23 1.09 15.40 8.52
C LEU A 23 1.39 15.48 10.02
N GLU A 24 1.30 14.36 10.72
CA GLU A 24 1.73 14.24 12.12
C GLU A 24 3.22 14.59 12.30
N GLY A 25 4.07 14.15 11.37
CA GLY A 25 5.49 14.50 11.37
C GLY A 25 5.72 16.00 11.21
N TRP A 26 5.01 16.62 10.27
CA TRP A 26 5.09 18.06 10.00
C TRP A 26 4.62 18.91 11.19
N VAL A 27 3.45 18.58 11.76
CA VAL A 27 2.91 19.28 12.94
C VAL A 27 3.85 19.17 14.14
N ASN A 28 4.51 18.03 14.32
CA ASN A 28 5.42 17.79 15.44
C ASN A 28 6.88 18.20 15.16
N HIS A 29 7.14 19.06 14.18
CA HIS A 29 8.49 19.57 13.85
C HIS A 29 9.50 18.44 13.58
N ASP A 30 9.10 17.48 12.74
CA ASP A 30 9.90 16.34 12.31
C ASP A 30 10.41 15.41 13.42
N ARG A 31 9.75 15.39 14.58
CA ARG A 31 10.07 14.39 15.63
C ARG A 31 9.77 12.97 15.16
N TRP A 32 10.83 12.25 14.82
CA TRP A 32 10.79 10.83 14.44
C TRP A 32 10.50 9.97 15.67
N THR A 33 9.21 9.76 15.96
CA THR A 33 8.79 8.82 16.99
C THR A 33 8.77 7.39 16.43
N VAL A 34 9.03 6.40 17.29
CA VAL A 34 8.96 4.98 16.92
C VAL A 34 7.60 4.62 16.31
N HIS A 35 6.52 5.20 16.84
CA HIS A 35 5.16 5.04 16.34
C HIS A 35 5.00 5.53 14.89
N ARG A 36 5.59 6.68 14.55
CA ARG A 36 5.54 7.23 13.19
C ARG A 36 6.28 6.35 12.19
N ILE A 37 7.46 5.85 12.59
CA ILE A 37 8.25 4.91 11.77
C ILE A 37 7.46 3.62 11.55
N ALA A 38 6.86 3.07 12.60
CA ALA A 38 5.99 1.90 12.49
C ALA A 38 4.79 2.15 11.58
N GLY A 39 4.17 3.34 11.65
CA GLY A 39 3.08 3.76 10.77
C GLY A 39 3.49 3.82 9.30
N LEU A 40 4.65 4.41 8.99
CA LEU A 40 5.19 4.45 7.63
C LEU A 40 5.49 3.05 7.08
N ILE A 41 6.12 2.20 7.90
CA ILE A 41 6.41 0.81 7.54
C ILE A 41 5.10 0.04 7.30
N ALA A 42 4.10 0.22 8.16
CA ALA A 42 2.78 -0.39 8.00
C ALA A 42 2.09 0.08 6.71
N CYS A 43 2.20 1.37 6.35
CA CYS A 43 1.66 1.90 5.09
C CYS A 43 2.29 1.28 3.84
N ILE A 44 3.56 0.86 3.91
CA ILE A 44 4.26 0.17 2.81
C ILE A 44 3.94 -1.32 2.79
N LEU A 45 3.88 -1.95 3.98
CA LEU A 45 3.56 -3.38 4.13
C LEU A 45 2.11 -3.71 3.79
N TRP A 46 1.18 -2.80 4.06
CA TRP A 46 -0.25 -3.00 3.82
C TRP A 46 -0.62 -3.30 2.34
N PRO A 47 -0.15 -2.53 1.35
CA PRO A 47 -0.44 -2.81 -0.06
C PRO A 47 0.41 -3.93 -0.69
N LEU A 48 1.48 -4.39 -0.02
CA LEU A 48 2.42 -5.38 -0.56
C LEU A 48 1.75 -6.73 -0.91
N PRO A 49 0.94 -7.36 -0.04
CA PRO A 49 0.22 -8.57 -0.39
C PRO A 49 -0.71 -8.39 -1.60
N LEU A 50 -1.40 -7.25 -1.68
CA LEU A 50 -2.28 -6.95 -2.83
C LEU A 50 -1.46 -6.87 -4.12
N ALA A 51 -0.34 -6.13 -4.11
CA ALA A 51 0.55 -6.03 -5.25
C ALA A 51 1.09 -7.42 -5.67
N PHE A 52 1.48 -8.24 -4.70
CA PHE A 52 1.93 -9.61 -4.95
C PHE A 52 0.86 -10.45 -5.65
N PHE A 53 -0.39 -10.47 -5.17
CA PHE A 53 -1.46 -11.24 -5.79
C PHE A 53 -1.81 -10.74 -7.20
N VAL A 54 -1.82 -9.43 -7.40
CA VAL A 54 -2.08 -8.83 -8.73
C VAL A 54 -0.98 -9.20 -9.72
N LEU A 55 0.29 -9.11 -9.31
CA LEU A 55 1.44 -9.49 -10.14
C LEU A 55 1.46 -10.99 -10.43
N HIS A 56 1.28 -11.83 -9.41
CA HIS A 56 1.24 -13.27 -9.56
C HIS A 56 0.15 -13.69 -10.56
N GLY A 57 -1.08 -13.20 -10.37
CA GLY A 57 -2.17 -13.50 -11.30
C GLY A 57 -1.92 -12.99 -12.72
N SER A 58 -1.25 -11.84 -12.87
CA SER A 58 -0.91 -11.29 -14.19
C SER A 58 0.17 -12.12 -14.87
N PHE A 59 1.17 -12.57 -14.11
CA PHE A 59 2.22 -13.46 -14.61
C PHE A 59 1.68 -14.83 -15.00
N SER A 60 0.83 -15.46 -14.18
CA SER A 60 0.20 -16.74 -14.51
C SER A 60 -0.63 -16.64 -15.80
N ARG A 61 -1.37 -15.54 -15.99
CA ARG A 61 -2.14 -15.30 -17.22
C ARG A 61 -1.25 -15.07 -18.43
N LEU A 62 -0.11 -14.41 -18.27
CA LEU A 62 0.85 -14.20 -19.34
C LEU A 62 1.52 -15.52 -19.74
N ALA A 63 1.98 -16.31 -18.76
CA ALA A 63 2.58 -17.62 -19.00
C ALA A 63 1.63 -18.56 -19.74
N ALA A 64 0.35 -18.59 -19.35
CA ALA A 64 -0.67 -19.40 -20.01
C ALA A 64 -0.97 -18.97 -21.47
N ARG A 65 -0.67 -17.73 -21.85
CA ARG A 65 -0.83 -17.24 -23.24
C ARG A 65 0.39 -17.55 -24.13
N LEU A 66 1.53 -17.83 -23.51
CA LEU A 66 2.81 -18.09 -24.20
C LEU A 66 3.10 -19.60 -24.35
N SER A 67 2.32 -20.45 -23.67
CA SER A 67 2.31 -21.91 -23.82
C SER A 67 1.30 -22.35 -24.87
#